data_AF-A0A0D0DMM7-F1
#
_entry.id   AF-A0A0D0DMM7-F1
#
_cell.length_a   1.000
_cell.length_b   1.000
_cell.length_c   1.000
_cell.angle_alpha   90.00
_cell.angle_beta   90.00
_cell.angle_gamma   90.00
#
_symmetry.space_group_name_H-M   'P 1'
#
loop_
_entity.id
_entity.type
_entity.pdbx_description
1 polymer ?
#
loop_
_entity_poly.entity_id
_entity_poly.type
_entity_poly.pdbx_seq_one_letter_code
_entity_poly.pdbx_strand_id
1 'polypeptide(L)'
;MIKSSQLHLLEHFANHRPHLFHQRVRVNHEISDDILDHISDHPIFSSGGSQNCQLPIAIQLAIFLNHAGHYGNVIFSVGSVINCTNRVMVAILDQHDTFIQFPGLDSEDVARAQVYMQNHSCPEWGHGILAADADGSPFCLFAKPAMHSETFFDHKSNYSLNCQASIY
;
A
#
# COMPACT_ATOMS: atom_id res chain seq x y z
N MET A 1 3.75 -12.62 -3.37
CA MET A 1 3.89 -13.02 -1.96
C MET A 1 5.29 -13.55 -1.68
N ILE A 2 6.04 -12.86 -0.82
CA ILE A 2 7.41 -13.22 -0.44
C ILE A 2 7.40 -14.37 0.57
N LYS A 3 8.26 -15.37 0.37
CA LYS A 3 8.61 -16.35 1.42
C LYS A 3 9.75 -15.81 2.28
N SER A 4 9.78 -16.13 3.56
CA SER A 4 10.89 -15.75 4.47
C SER A 4 12.27 -16.12 3.93
N SER A 5 12.40 -17.32 3.33
CA SER A 5 13.63 -17.77 2.68
C SER A 5 14.04 -16.96 1.45
N GLN A 6 13.21 -16.04 0.97
CA GLN A 6 13.46 -15.24 -0.24
C GLN A 6 13.64 -13.75 0.05
N LEU A 7 13.62 -13.32 1.31
CA LEU A 7 13.91 -11.92 1.68
C LEU A 7 15.32 -11.51 1.23
N HIS A 8 16.30 -12.37 1.47
CA HIS A 8 17.69 -12.13 1.06
C HIS A 8 17.86 -12.00 -0.47
N LEU A 9 16.88 -12.47 -1.25
CA LEU A 9 16.90 -12.36 -2.71
C LEU A 9 16.37 -11.02 -3.21
N LEU A 10 15.76 -10.19 -2.36
CA LEU A 10 15.24 -8.89 -2.78
C LEU A 10 16.35 -7.98 -3.30
N GLU A 11 17.48 -7.91 -2.60
CA GLU A 11 18.66 -7.16 -3.05
C GLU A 11 19.21 -7.70 -4.37
N HIS A 12 19.19 -9.02 -4.56
CA HIS A 12 19.56 -9.61 -5.84
C HIS A 12 18.57 -9.23 -6.96
N PHE A 13 17.27 -9.24 -6.68
CA PHE A 13 16.23 -8.85 -7.64
C PHE A 13 16.28 -7.37 -7.98
N ALA A 14 16.51 -6.50 -7.01
CA ALA A 14 16.73 -5.08 -7.22
C ALA A 14 17.78 -4.83 -8.30
N ASN A 15 18.95 -5.46 -8.14
CA ASN A 15 20.11 -5.23 -8.99
C ASN A 15 20.02 -5.93 -10.36
N HIS A 16 19.41 -7.12 -10.43
CA HIS A 16 19.50 -7.98 -11.63
C HIS A 16 18.14 -8.27 -12.29
N ARG A 17 17.03 -8.11 -11.57
CA ARG A 17 15.67 -8.48 -12.02
C ARG A 17 14.61 -7.53 -11.44
N PRO A 18 14.64 -6.23 -11.80
CA PRO A 18 13.77 -5.22 -11.19
C PRO A 18 12.27 -5.53 -11.34
N HIS A 19 11.88 -6.18 -12.44
CA HIS A 19 10.51 -6.66 -12.64
C HIS A 19 10.04 -7.66 -11.56
N LEU A 20 10.94 -8.54 -11.07
CA LEU A 20 10.62 -9.47 -9.98
C LEU A 20 10.54 -8.73 -8.65
N PHE A 21 11.43 -7.75 -8.43
CA PHE A 21 11.37 -6.89 -7.25
C PHE A 21 10.00 -6.20 -7.18
N HIS A 22 9.59 -5.52 -8.26
CA HIS A 22 8.30 -4.85 -8.35
C HIS A 22 7.12 -5.83 -8.17
N GLN A 23 7.18 -7.03 -8.76
CA GLN A 23 6.13 -8.04 -8.56
C GLN A 23 6.00 -8.46 -7.08
N ARG A 24 7.08 -8.37 -6.32
CA ARG A 24 7.15 -8.79 -4.92
C ARG A 24 6.70 -7.71 -3.95
N VAL A 25 7.11 -6.46 -4.15
CA VAL A 25 6.84 -5.38 -3.19
C VAL A 25 5.91 -4.29 -3.74
N ARG A 26 5.47 -4.42 -5.00
CA ARG A 26 4.58 -3.49 -5.72
C ARG A 26 5.10 -2.06 -5.92
N VAL A 27 6.38 -1.84 -5.61
CA VAL A 27 7.08 -0.57 -5.85
C VAL A 27 8.39 -0.83 -6.59
N ASN A 28 8.89 0.18 -7.28
CA ASN A 28 10.23 0.13 -7.88
C ASN A 28 11.28 0.15 -6.77
N HIS A 29 12.48 -0.37 -7.10
CA HIS A 29 13.58 -0.39 -6.14
C HIS A 29 13.97 1.02 -5.67
N GLU A 30 14.08 1.96 -6.61
CA GLU A 30 14.40 3.37 -6.33
C GLU A 30 13.43 3.98 -5.31
N ILE A 31 12.12 3.78 -5.50
CA ILE A 31 11.10 4.26 -4.54
C ILE A 31 11.25 3.57 -3.17
N SER A 32 11.59 2.29 -3.16
CA SER A 32 11.83 1.57 -1.90
C SER A 32 13.05 2.10 -1.16
N ASP A 33 14.12 2.47 -1.87
CA ASP A 33 15.32 3.07 -1.28
C ASP A 33 15.02 4.48 -0.77
N ASP A 34 14.31 5.28 -1.55
CA ASP A 34 13.89 6.63 -1.14
C ASP A 34 13.06 6.59 0.15
N ILE A 35 12.10 5.67 0.26
CA ILE A 35 11.31 5.48 1.49
C ILE A 35 12.24 5.05 2.63
N LEU A 36 13.16 4.12 2.38
CA LEU A 36 14.08 3.62 3.39
C LEU A 36 14.95 4.75 3.94
N ASP A 37 15.52 5.59 3.08
CA ASP A 37 16.35 6.73 3.48
C ASP A 37 15.57 7.72 4.36
N HIS A 38 14.31 8.00 4.03
CA HIS A 38 13.47 8.91 4.82
C HIS A 38 13.10 8.35 6.20
N ILE A 39 12.93 7.04 6.35
CA ILE A 39 12.50 6.43 7.62
C ILE A 39 13.64 5.88 8.48
N SER A 40 14.87 5.80 7.94
CA SER A 40 16.00 5.10 8.59
C SER A 40 16.39 5.71 9.93
N ASP A 41 16.27 7.03 10.09
CA ASP A 41 16.60 7.74 11.33
C ASP A 41 15.45 7.77 12.36
N HIS A 42 14.30 7.17 12.05
CA HIS A 42 13.13 7.25 12.92
C HIS A 42 13.34 6.44 14.23
N PRO A 43 13.08 7.03 15.41
CA PRO A 43 13.39 6.42 16.71
C PRO A 43 12.67 5.10 16.97
N ILE A 44 11.55 4.82 16.28
CA ILE A 44 10.82 3.55 16.41
C ILE A 44 11.66 2.31 16.05
N PHE A 45 12.67 2.48 15.19
CA PHE A 45 13.56 1.40 14.77
C PHE A 45 14.74 1.21 15.73
N SER A 46 14.91 2.11 16.70
CA SER A 46 15.92 1.97 17.74
C SER A 46 15.49 0.91 18.76
N SER A 47 16.36 -0.06 19.05
CA SER A 47 16.09 -1.13 20.04
C SER A 47 16.24 -0.69 21.50
N GLY A 48 16.54 0.59 21.75
CA GLY A 48 16.62 1.19 23.09
C GLY A 48 17.60 0.49 24.04
N GLY A 49 18.60 -0.22 23.53
CA GLY A 49 19.54 -1.02 24.33
C GLY A 49 18.98 -2.35 24.84
N SER A 50 17.78 -2.77 24.42
CA SER A 50 17.23 -4.09 24.77
C SER A 50 17.94 -5.22 24.04
N GLN A 51 18.04 -6.40 24.68
CA GLN A 51 18.68 -7.59 24.12
C GLN A 51 17.93 -8.19 22.90
N ASN A 52 16.72 -7.70 22.61
CA ASN A 52 15.93 -8.17 21.49
C ASN A 52 16.33 -7.43 20.22
N CYS A 53 17.14 -8.08 19.38
CA CYS A 53 17.50 -7.55 18.08
C CYS A 53 16.23 -7.32 17.24
N GLN A 54 15.95 -6.06 16.88
CA GLN A 54 14.97 -5.77 15.86
C GLN A 54 15.46 -6.26 14.49
N LEU A 55 14.53 -6.58 13.59
CA LEU A 55 14.90 -6.84 12.20
C LEU A 55 15.48 -5.57 11.56
N PRO A 56 16.43 -5.70 10.62
CA PRO A 56 16.89 -4.57 9.80
C PRO A 56 15.72 -3.78 9.19
N ILE A 57 15.83 -2.46 9.14
CA ILE A 57 14.76 -1.56 8.67
C ILE A 57 14.32 -1.92 7.25
N ALA A 58 15.27 -2.18 6.35
CA ALA A 58 15.01 -2.63 4.98
C ALA A 58 14.15 -3.91 4.92
N ILE A 59 14.34 -4.85 5.86
CA ILE A 59 13.52 -6.07 5.96
C ILE A 59 12.12 -5.73 6.48
N GLN A 60 12.00 -4.85 7.48
CA GLN A 60 10.69 -4.41 7.99
C GLN A 60 9.89 -3.70 6.89
N LEU A 61 10.55 -2.84 6.10
CA LEU A 61 9.97 -2.14 4.96
C LEU A 61 9.54 -3.11 3.86
N ALA A 62 10.39 -4.07 3.49
CA ALA A 62 10.04 -5.09 2.50
C ALA A 62 8.83 -5.95 2.91
N ILE A 63 8.73 -6.29 4.21
CA ILE A 63 7.56 -7.00 4.76
C ILE A 63 6.33 -6.12 4.67
N PHE A 64 6.43 -4.84 5.06
CA PHE A 64 5.34 -3.88 4.98
C PHE A 64 4.83 -3.73 3.54
N LEU A 65 5.72 -3.46 2.57
CA LEU A 65 5.37 -3.28 1.17
C LEU A 65 4.79 -4.56 0.54
N ASN A 66 5.36 -5.73 0.88
CA ASN A 66 4.78 -7.00 0.43
C ASN A 66 3.38 -7.22 1.02
N HIS A 67 3.14 -6.83 2.27
CA HIS A 67 1.84 -6.97 2.92
C HIS A 67 0.81 -5.98 2.36
N ALA A 68 1.19 -4.71 2.19
CA ALA A 68 0.33 -3.68 1.61
C ALA A 68 -0.02 -3.97 0.15
N GLY A 69 0.94 -4.46 -0.64
CA GLY A 69 0.76 -4.73 -2.07
C GLY A 69 0.16 -6.12 -2.42
N HIS A 70 -0.15 -6.94 -1.42
CA HIS A 70 -0.78 -8.24 -1.63
C HIS A 70 -1.86 -8.50 -0.58
N TYR A 71 -3.12 -8.46 -1.01
CA TYR A 71 -4.25 -8.93 -0.24
C TYR A 71 -4.17 -10.47 -0.06
N GLY A 72 -3.48 -10.96 0.99
CA GLY A 72 -3.35 -12.40 1.24
C GLY A 72 -2.32 -12.82 2.29
N ASN A 73 -2.40 -14.09 2.68
CA ASN A 73 -1.65 -14.74 3.77
C ASN A 73 -0.12 -14.61 3.66
N VAL A 74 0.49 -13.68 4.37
CA VAL A 74 1.95 -13.62 4.55
C VAL A 74 2.51 -14.91 5.18
N ILE A 75 3.57 -15.50 4.59
CA ILE A 75 4.27 -16.70 5.13
C ILE A 75 5.30 -16.27 6.18
N PHE A 76 4.86 -15.48 7.15
CA PHE A 76 5.62 -15.05 8.32
C PHE A 76 4.76 -15.24 9.56
N SER A 77 5.39 -15.30 10.73
CA SER A 77 4.62 -15.23 11.98
C SER A 77 3.77 -13.96 11.97
N VAL A 78 2.46 -14.12 12.18
CA VAL A 78 1.48 -13.02 12.16
C VAL A 78 1.95 -11.87 13.06
N GLY A 79 2.50 -12.19 14.24
CA GLY A 79 3.04 -11.19 15.17
C GLY A 79 4.23 -10.40 14.61
N SER A 80 5.13 -11.04 13.85
CA SER A 80 6.27 -10.37 13.22
C SER A 80 5.81 -9.43 12.10
N VAL A 81 4.84 -9.85 11.28
CA VAL A 81 4.31 -8.99 10.20
C VAL A 81 3.59 -7.79 10.78
N ILE A 82 2.75 -8.00 11.79
CA ILE A 82 2.04 -6.91 12.48
C ILE A 82 3.04 -5.92 13.07
N ASN A 83 4.08 -6.40 13.76
CA ASN A 83 5.08 -5.52 14.35
C ASN A 83 5.87 -4.73 13.30
N CYS A 84 6.33 -5.38 12.22
CA CYS A 84 7.03 -4.68 11.12
C CYS A 84 6.11 -3.65 10.47
N THR A 85 4.86 -4.04 10.17
CA THR A 85 3.85 -3.17 9.56
C THR A 85 3.59 -1.95 10.44
N ASN A 86 3.35 -2.16 11.74
CA ASN A 86 3.08 -1.06 12.67
C ASN A 86 4.24 -0.08 12.78
N ARG A 87 5.49 -0.58 12.83
CA ARG A 87 6.67 0.29 12.94
C ARG A 87 6.87 1.14 11.69
N VAL A 88 6.76 0.52 10.51
CA VAL A 88 6.86 1.24 9.23
C VAL A 88 5.71 2.23 9.08
N MET A 89 4.48 1.83 9.43
CA MET A 89 3.33 2.74 9.42
C MET A 89 3.52 3.93 10.35
N VAL A 90 4.03 3.74 11.57
CA VAL A 90 4.32 4.85 12.50
C VAL A 90 5.34 5.81 11.88
N ALA A 91 6.44 5.31 11.31
CA ALA A 91 7.46 6.16 10.71
C ALA A 91 6.96 6.93 9.47
N ILE A 92 6.11 6.30 8.64
CA ILE A 92 5.47 6.94 7.48
C ILE A 92 4.47 8.01 7.94
N LEU A 93 3.64 7.72 8.94
CA LEU A 93 2.62 8.65 9.45
C LEU A 93 3.22 9.85 10.17
N ASP A 94 4.38 9.70 10.82
CA ASP A 94 5.12 10.82 11.39
C ASP A 94 5.54 11.84 10.31
N GLN A 95 5.79 11.34 9.09
CA GLN A 95 6.11 12.12 7.89
C GLN A 95 4.93 12.22 6.91
N HIS A 96 3.69 12.21 7.41
CA HIS A 96 2.47 12.17 6.59
C HIS A 96 2.43 13.25 5.50
N ASP A 97 2.85 14.48 5.79
CA ASP A 97 2.87 15.58 4.81
C ASP A 97 3.77 15.27 3.60
N THR A 98 4.77 14.38 3.75
CA THR A 98 5.66 13.96 2.67
C THR A 98 5.10 12.75 1.92
N PHE A 99 4.60 11.75 2.66
CA PHE A 99 4.19 10.47 2.07
C PHE A 99 2.71 10.38 1.64
N ILE A 100 1.84 11.18 2.26
CA ILE A 100 0.39 11.14 2.06
C ILE A 100 -0.03 12.48 1.46
N GLN A 101 0.22 12.62 0.17
CA GLN A 101 -0.17 13.80 -0.59
C GLN A 101 -1.20 13.41 -1.65
N PHE A 102 -2.17 14.30 -1.86
CA PHE A 102 -2.96 14.24 -3.08
C PHE A 102 -2.08 14.75 -4.23
N PRO A 103 -2.05 14.03 -5.37
CA PRO A 103 -1.34 14.53 -6.53
C PRO A 103 -1.97 15.87 -6.94
N GLY A 104 -1.13 16.84 -7.31
CA GLY A 104 -1.61 18.11 -7.85
C GLY A 104 -2.51 17.88 -9.06
N LEU A 105 -3.57 18.68 -9.22
CA LEU A 105 -4.55 18.52 -10.30
C LEU A 105 -3.93 18.50 -11.71
N ASP A 106 -2.85 19.25 -11.88
CA ASP A 106 -2.11 19.36 -13.15
C ASP A 106 -0.95 18.35 -13.26
N SER A 107 -0.84 17.39 -12.34
CA SER A 107 0.24 16.41 -12.37
C SER A 107 0.04 15.36 -13.46
N GLU A 108 1.15 14.82 -13.97
CA GLU A 108 1.10 13.69 -14.90
C GLU A 108 0.40 12.46 -14.28
N ASP A 109 0.43 12.30 -12.96
CA ASP A 109 -0.26 11.22 -12.26
C ASP A 109 -1.78 11.35 -12.34
N VAL A 110 -2.32 12.56 -12.15
CA VAL A 110 -3.75 12.82 -12.32
C VAL A 110 -4.16 12.60 -13.77
N ALA A 111 -3.38 13.08 -14.73
CA ALA A 111 -3.66 12.86 -16.15
C ALA A 111 -3.67 11.36 -16.50
N ARG A 112 -2.70 10.59 -16.01
CA ARG A 112 -2.65 9.13 -16.18
C ARG A 112 -3.84 8.42 -15.53
N ALA A 113 -4.20 8.82 -14.31
CA ALA A 113 -5.37 8.27 -13.62
C ALA A 113 -6.67 8.56 -14.39
N GLN A 114 -6.88 9.78 -14.87
CA GLN A 114 -8.04 10.16 -15.67
C GLN A 114 -8.14 9.36 -16.97
N VAL A 115 -7.04 9.20 -17.71
CA VAL A 115 -7.01 8.38 -18.93
C VAL A 115 -7.34 6.92 -18.62
N TYR A 116 -6.79 6.37 -17.53
CA TYR A 116 -7.12 5.02 -17.10
C TYR A 116 -8.61 4.87 -16.79
N MET A 117 -9.18 5.80 -16.01
CA MET A 117 -10.60 5.81 -15.66
C MET A 117 -11.50 5.94 -16.89
N GLN A 118 -11.20 6.83 -17.83
CA GLN A 118 -11.98 6.99 -19.07
C GLN A 118 -12.00 5.71 -19.92
N ASN A 119 -10.91 4.95 -19.91
CA ASN A 119 -10.80 3.71 -20.68
C ASN A 119 -11.45 2.50 -20.00
N HIS A 120 -11.57 2.51 -18.66
CA HIS A 120 -11.95 1.32 -17.87
C HIS A 120 -13.21 1.51 -17.01
N SER A 121 -13.78 2.72 -16.96
CA SER A 121 -14.96 3.05 -16.16
C SER A 121 -16.00 3.82 -16.99
N CYS A 122 -17.16 4.11 -16.40
CA CYS A 122 -18.20 4.87 -17.09
C CYS A 122 -17.87 6.38 -17.12
N PRO A 123 -18.42 7.15 -18.09
CA PRO A 123 -18.11 8.56 -18.27
C PRO A 123 -18.30 9.41 -17.02
N GLU A 124 -19.28 9.08 -16.19
CA GLU A 124 -19.60 9.77 -14.93
C GLU A 124 -18.46 9.69 -13.90
N TRP A 125 -17.53 8.74 -14.07
CA TRP A 125 -16.38 8.51 -13.20
C TRP A 125 -15.07 9.07 -13.79
N GLY A 126 -15.10 9.63 -15.00
CA GLY A 126 -13.90 10.06 -15.73
C GLY A 126 -13.20 11.30 -15.16
N HIS A 127 -13.80 11.99 -14.18
CA HIS A 127 -13.28 13.26 -13.64
C HIS A 127 -12.77 13.20 -12.21
N GLY A 128 -13.01 12.13 -11.46
CA GLY A 128 -12.49 12.03 -10.10
C GLY A 128 -11.11 11.39 -10.05
N ILE A 129 -10.40 11.65 -8.95
CA ILE A 129 -8.99 11.30 -8.79
C ILE A 129 -8.73 10.22 -7.73
N LEU A 130 -9.77 9.80 -7.01
CA LEU A 130 -9.67 8.78 -5.96
C LEU A 130 -10.74 7.74 -6.22
N ALA A 131 -10.38 6.47 -6.37
CA ALA A 131 -11.30 5.38 -6.07
C ALA A 131 -11.05 4.93 -4.64
N ALA A 132 -12.08 4.44 -3.96
CA ALA A 132 -11.90 3.62 -2.75
C ALA A 132 -10.82 2.56 -3.04
N ASP A 133 -9.71 2.65 -2.31
CA ASP A 133 -8.44 1.96 -2.52
C ASP A 133 -7.73 2.21 -3.87
N ALA A 134 -6.40 2.34 -3.83
CA ALA A 134 -5.55 2.47 -5.03
C ALA A 134 -5.71 1.29 -6.01
N ASP A 135 -6.20 0.15 -5.51
CA ASP A 135 -6.48 -1.08 -6.26
C ASP A 135 -7.95 -1.18 -6.75
N GLY A 136 -8.80 -0.16 -6.50
CA GLY A 136 -10.21 -0.14 -6.87
C GLY A 136 -11.10 -1.06 -6.02
N SER A 137 -10.73 -1.27 -4.76
CA SER A 137 -11.49 -2.10 -3.82
C SER A 137 -12.58 -1.28 -3.09
N PRO A 138 -13.85 -1.73 -3.10
CA PRO A 138 -14.94 -0.98 -2.48
C PRO A 138 -14.81 -0.94 -0.96
N PHE A 139 -15.23 0.17 -0.34
CA PHE A 139 -15.28 0.31 1.11
C PHE A 139 -16.32 -0.65 1.71
N CYS A 140 -15.90 -1.56 2.59
CA CYS A 140 -16.83 -2.40 3.34
C CYS A 140 -17.69 -1.55 4.28
N LEU A 141 -19.00 -1.66 4.13
CA LEU A 141 -20.00 -1.08 5.01
C LEU A 141 -20.15 -1.97 6.24
N PHE A 142 -20.18 -1.35 7.42
CA PHE A 142 -20.36 -2.04 8.69
C PHE A 142 -21.72 -2.75 8.80
N ALA A 143 -22.76 -2.21 8.15
CA ALA A 143 -24.12 -2.72 8.21
C ALA A 143 -24.82 -2.62 6.85
N LYS A 144 -25.86 -3.45 6.68
CA LYS A 144 -26.77 -3.43 5.55
C LYS A 144 -27.41 -2.03 5.42
N PRO A 145 -27.27 -1.33 4.28
CA PRO A 145 -27.94 -0.04 4.08
C PRO A 145 -29.45 -0.15 4.20
N ALA A 146 -30.14 0.88 4.68
CA ALA A 146 -31.60 0.85 4.79
C ALA A 146 -32.31 0.94 3.43
N MET A 147 -31.69 1.66 2.47
CA MET A 147 -32.21 1.89 1.13
C MET A 147 -31.36 1.16 0.10
N HIS A 148 -32.00 0.50 -0.86
CA HIS A 148 -31.32 -0.19 -1.98
C HIS A 148 -30.20 -1.14 -1.57
N SER A 149 -30.32 -1.76 -0.39
CA SER A 149 -29.29 -2.61 0.21
C SER A 149 -28.68 -3.68 -0.69
N GLU A 150 -29.49 -4.31 -1.54
CA GLU A 150 -29.06 -5.35 -2.47
C GLU A 150 -28.09 -4.80 -3.54
N THR A 151 -28.15 -3.50 -3.85
CA THR A 151 -27.22 -2.83 -4.77
C THR A 151 -25.81 -2.71 -4.19
N PHE A 152 -25.68 -2.77 -2.87
CA PHE A 152 -24.40 -2.71 -2.17
C PHE A 152 -23.87 -4.10 -1.81
N PHE A 153 -24.60 -5.17 -2.11
CA PHE A 153 -24.17 -6.52 -1.77
C PHE A 153 -23.26 -7.08 -2.88
N ASP A 154 -21.99 -7.29 -2.56
CA ASP A 154 -20.97 -7.71 -3.52
C ASP A 154 -20.84 -9.24 -3.66
N HIS A 155 -20.06 -9.68 -4.64
CA HIS A 155 -19.80 -11.11 -4.90
C HIS A 155 -19.04 -11.83 -3.76
N LYS A 156 -18.52 -11.08 -2.77
CA LYS A 156 -17.86 -11.60 -1.57
C LYS A 156 -18.82 -11.68 -0.38
N SER A 157 -20.12 -11.48 -0.62
CA SER A 157 -21.17 -11.45 0.40
C SER A 157 -20.97 -10.36 1.45
N ASN A 158 -20.32 -9.26 1.09
CA ASN A 158 -20.20 -8.07 1.93
C ASN A 158 -21.09 -6.95 1.41
N TYR A 159 -21.47 -6.03 2.30
CA TYR A 159 -21.99 -4.74 1.86
C TYR A 159 -20.80 -3.83 1.60
N SER A 160 -20.67 -3.30 0.39
CA SER A 160 -19.54 -2.45 0.03
C SER A 160 -19.92 -1.33 -0.94
N LEU A 161 -19.14 -0.25 -0.95
CA LEU A 161 -19.46 0.98 -1.68
C LEU A 161 -18.19 1.54 -2.33
N ASN A 162 -18.26 1.77 -3.64
CA ASN A 162 -17.20 2.49 -4.33
C ASN A 162 -17.38 3.99 -4.10
N CYS A 163 -16.37 4.64 -3.54
CA CYS A 163 -16.37 6.09 -3.36
C CYS A 163 -15.38 6.71 -4.34
N GLN A 164 -15.75 7.86 -4.91
CA GLN A 164 -14.82 8.68 -5.66
C GLN A 164 -14.91 10.14 -5.24
N ALA A 165 -13.75 10.78 -5.08
CA ALA A 165 -13.66 12.22 -4.89
C ALA A 165 -13.48 12.89 -6.26
N SER A 166 -14.41 13.79 -6.59
CA SER A 166 -14.29 14.69 -7.74
C SER A 166 -14.02 16.09 -7.22
N ILE A 167 -13.08 16.79 -7.86
CA ILE A 167 -12.80 18.19 -7.58
C ILE A 167 -13.52 19.00 -8.65
N TYR A 168 -14.42 19.90 -8.23
CA TYR A 168 -15.17 20.83 -9.07
C TYR A 168 -14.62 22.24 -8.92
#